data_AF-T1B345-F1
#
_entry.id   AF-T1B345-F1
#
_cell.length_a   1.000
_cell.length_b   1.000
_cell.length_c   1.000
_cell.angle_alpha   90.00
_cell.angle_beta   90.00
_cell.angle_gamma   90.00
#
_symmetry.space_group_name_H-M   'P 1'
#
loop_
_entity.id
_entity.type
_entity.pdbx_description
1 polymer ?
#
loop_
_entity_poly.entity_id
_entity_poly.type
_entity_poly.pdbx_seq_one_letter_code
_entity_poly.pdbx_strand_id
1 'polypeptide(L)'
;AAAFAASSTAERRIVHISSGAAHQPIAGWSFYCASKAALDQHARTVAADATPGLRICSLAPGVIDTDMQAEVRASDPARFPQHARFVAMHETGALLAPAAVAQRLLDYLLSDAFGAQPVADLREL
;
A
#
# COMPACT_ATOMS: atom_id res chain seq x y z
N ALA A 1 14.81 19.63 1.19
CA ALA A 1 16.09 18.95 1.49
C ALA A 1 16.16 17.72 0.60
N ALA A 2 16.93 17.79 -0.49
CA ALA A 2 17.12 16.66 -1.39
C ALA A 2 18.10 15.68 -0.73
N ALA A 3 17.57 14.55 -0.23
CA ALA A 3 18.41 13.43 0.13
C ALA A 3 18.89 12.78 -1.17
N PHE A 4 19.97 13.31 -1.74
CA PHE A 4 20.68 12.61 -2.81
C PHE A 4 21.15 11.28 -2.24
N ALA A 5 20.58 10.19 -2.74
CA ALA A 5 21.00 8.85 -2.36
C ALA A 5 22.49 8.72 -2.68
N ALA A 6 23.29 8.41 -1.67
CA ALA A 6 24.71 8.17 -1.84
C ALA A 6 24.93 7.14 -2.96
N SER A 7 25.92 7.40 -3.83
CA SER A 7 26.34 6.48 -4.89
C SER A 7 26.93 5.22 -4.26
N SER A 8 26.09 4.21 -4.03
CA SER A 8 26.51 2.82 -3.82
C SER A 8 26.20 2.01 -5.06
N THR A 9 27.10 1.10 -5.44
CA THR A 9 26.86 0.12 -6.50
C THR A 9 25.88 -0.98 -6.10
N ALA A 10 25.58 -1.12 -4.80
CA ALA A 10 24.58 -2.05 -4.31
C ALA A 10 23.15 -1.57 -4.61
N GLU A 11 22.30 -2.51 -5.03
CA GLU A 11 20.88 -2.25 -5.27
C GLU A 11 20.15 -1.92 -3.96
N ARG A 12 19.29 -0.90 -4.03
CA ARG A 12 18.45 -0.42 -2.94
C ARG A 12 16.99 -0.56 -3.37
N ARG A 13 16.19 -1.23 -2.55
CA ARG A 13 14.76 -1.44 -2.77
C ARG A 13 13.96 -0.75 -1.67
N ILE A 14 13.04 0.12 -2.04
CA ILE A 14 12.14 0.82 -1.12
C ILE A 14 10.70 0.39 -1.43
N VAL A 15 10.00 -0.15 -0.43
CA VAL A 15 8.58 -0.44 -0.55
C VAL A 15 7.78 0.42 0.41
N HIS A 16 6.78 1.13 -0.13
CA HIS A 16 5.74 1.77 0.68
C HIS A 16 4.55 0.84 0.79
N ILE A 17 3.97 0.73 1.99
CA ILE A 17 2.70 0.04 2.18
C ILE A 17 1.57 1.04 1.93
N SER A 18 1.03 1.01 0.72
CA SER A 18 -0.08 1.87 0.28
C SER A 18 -1.44 1.27 0.61
N SER A 19 -2.48 1.72 -0.07
CA SER A 19 -3.86 1.25 0.06
C SER A 19 -4.66 1.66 -1.18
N GLY A 20 -5.74 0.94 -1.50
CA GLY A 20 -6.73 1.43 -2.47
C GLY A 20 -7.29 2.82 -2.09
N ALA A 21 -7.23 3.20 -0.80
CA ALA A 21 -7.58 4.53 -0.32
C ALA A 21 -6.69 5.67 -0.85
N ALA A 22 -5.53 5.35 -1.44
CA ALA A 22 -4.68 6.33 -2.12
C ALA A 22 -5.31 6.87 -3.43
N HIS A 23 -6.19 6.07 -4.04
CA HIS A 23 -6.82 6.38 -5.34
C HIS A 23 -8.34 6.53 -5.25
N GLN A 24 -8.95 6.04 -4.17
CA GLN A 24 -10.40 6.06 -3.98
C GLN A 24 -10.74 6.87 -2.72
N PRO A 25 -11.59 7.91 -2.82
CA PRO A 25 -12.00 8.67 -1.65
C PRO A 25 -12.87 7.81 -0.74
N ILE A 26 -12.59 7.85 0.55
CA ILE A 26 -13.36 7.18 1.59
C ILE A 26 -13.81 8.24 2.59
N ALA A 27 -15.13 8.45 2.69
CA ALA A 27 -15.70 9.40 3.64
C ALA A 27 -15.29 9.06 5.08
N GLY A 28 -14.86 10.07 5.83
CA GLY A 28 -14.31 9.91 7.19
C GLY A 28 -12.82 9.61 7.26
N TRP A 29 -12.14 9.34 6.14
CA TRP A 29 -10.72 8.94 6.08
C TRP A 29 -9.83 9.95 5.34
N SER A 30 -10.16 11.24 5.37
CA SER A 30 -9.41 12.27 4.61
C SER A 30 -7.90 12.23 4.84
N PHE A 31 -7.47 12.16 6.10
CA PHE A 31 -6.04 12.06 6.45
C PHE A 31 -5.41 10.76 5.95
N TYR A 32 -6.10 9.63 6.12
CA TYR A 32 -5.59 8.34 5.65
C TYR A 32 -5.44 8.31 4.13
N CYS A 33 -6.47 8.73 3.39
CA CYS A 33 -6.44 8.86 1.94
C CYS A 33 -5.30 9.79 1.48
N ALA A 34 -5.18 10.98 2.10
CA ALA A 34 -4.13 11.93 1.76
C ALA A 34 -2.72 11.36 2.02
N SER A 35 -2.49 10.73 3.17
CA SER A 35 -1.20 10.12 3.49
C SER A 35 -0.84 8.98 2.53
N LYS A 36 -1.80 8.13 2.16
CA LYS A 36 -1.54 7.03 1.21
C LYS A 36 -1.31 7.55 -0.22
N ALA A 37 -2.06 8.56 -0.66
CA ALA A 37 -1.80 9.25 -1.94
C ALA A 37 -0.41 9.91 -1.98
N ALA A 38 0.06 10.45 -0.85
CA ALA A 38 1.40 11.01 -0.76
C ALA A 38 2.51 9.96 -0.93
N LEU A 39 2.33 8.74 -0.41
CA LEU A 39 3.27 7.63 -0.64
C LEU A 39 3.35 7.27 -2.13
N ASP A 40 2.20 7.19 -2.80
CA ASP A 40 2.13 6.88 -4.23
C ASP A 40 2.81 7.96 -5.07
N GLN A 41 2.56 9.23 -4.76
CA GLN A 41 3.20 10.33 -5.46
C GLN A 41 4.72 10.37 -5.20
N HIS A 42 5.14 10.10 -3.97
CA HIS A 42 6.56 10.00 -3.63
C HIS A 42 7.25 8.89 -4.44
N ALA A 43 6.64 7.70 -4.55
CA ALA A 43 7.20 6.61 -5.35
C ALA A 43 7.29 6.96 -6.84
N ARG A 44 6.26 7.61 -7.40
CA ARG A 44 6.28 8.11 -8.79
C ARG A 44 7.42 9.12 -9.02
N THR A 45 7.59 10.08 -8.11
CA THR A 45 8.66 11.08 -8.23
C THR A 45 10.05 10.45 -8.13
N VAL A 46 10.28 9.57 -7.14
CA VAL A 46 11.59 8.89 -7.00
C VAL A 46 11.90 7.98 -8.19
N ALA A 47 10.89 7.30 -8.75
CA ALA A 47 11.08 6.51 -9.96
C ALA A 47 11.42 7.38 -11.18
N ALA A 48 10.82 8.57 -11.29
CA ALA A 48 11.11 9.52 -12.36
C ALA A 48 12.52 10.10 -12.30
N ASP A 49 13.14 10.18 -11.11
CA ASP A 49 14.53 10.61 -10.95
C ASP A 49 15.55 9.62 -11.55
N ALA A 50 15.13 8.39 -11.89
CA ALA A 50 15.95 7.36 -12.55
C ALA A 50 17.32 7.11 -11.88
N THR A 51 17.36 7.18 -10.54
CA THR A 51 18.60 7.02 -9.77
C THR A 51 19.17 5.62 -9.96
N PRO A 52 20.42 5.47 -10.45
CA PRO A 52 21.04 4.16 -10.64
C PRO A 52 21.07 3.33 -9.36
N GLY A 53 20.67 2.06 -9.48
CA GLY A 53 20.64 1.11 -8.38
C GLY A 53 19.52 1.33 -7.36
N LEU A 54 18.57 2.24 -7.61
CA LEU A 54 17.40 2.46 -6.75
C LEU A 54 16.12 1.94 -7.43
N ARG A 55 15.38 1.09 -6.73
CA ARG A 55 14.03 0.65 -7.12
C ARG A 55 13.06 1.01 -6.01
N ILE A 56 11.90 1.53 -6.39
CA ILE A 56 10.84 1.91 -5.45
C ILE A 56 9.48 1.46 -5.98
N CYS A 57 8.60 1.02 -5.07
CA CYS A 57 7.20 0.75 -5.38
C CYS A 57 6.33 1.10 -4.17
N SER A 58 5.21 1.77 -4.42
CA SER A 58 4.12 1.96 -3.46
C SER A 58 3.05 0.91 -3.72
N LEU A 59 2.92 -0.05 -2.81
CA LEU A 59 2.16 -1.27 -3.01
C LEU A 59 0.90 -1.28 -2.16
N ALA A 60 -0.27 -1.36 -2.79
CA ALA A 60 -1.53 -1.60 -2.08
C ALA A 60 -1.67 -3.11 -1.80
N PRO A 61 -1.71 -3.55 -0.52
CA PRO A 61 -1.69 -4.97 -0.18
C PRO A 61 -3.09 -5.65 -0.22
N GLY A 62 -4.15 -4.91 -0.54
CA GLY A 62 -5.53 -5.36 -0.42
C GLY A 62 -6.14 -5.12 0.97
N VAL A 63 -7.27 -5.77 1.25
CA VAL A 63 -7.95 -5.71 2.56
C VAL A 63 -7.55 -6.95 3.36
N ILE A 64 -6.91 -6.73 4.50
CA ILE A 64 -6.25 -7.77 5.30
C ILE A 64 -6.98 -7.91 6.63
N ASP A 65 -7.10 -9.13 7.13
CA ASP A 65 -7.64 -9.40 8.46
C ASP A 65 -6.63 -8.99 9.55
N THR A 66 -6.72 -7.74 9.99
CA THR A 66 -5.81 -7.09 10.94
C THR A 66 -6.60 -6.32 11.99
N ASP A 67 -5.94 -5.91 13.07
CA ASP A 67 -6.54 -5.07 14.10
C ASP A 67 -7.09 -3.75 13.54
N MET A 68 -6.41 -3.15 12.55
CA MET A 68 -6.94 -1.97 11.84
C MET A 68 -8.31 -2.26 11.21
N GLN A 69 -8.48 -3.43 10.58
CA GLN A 69 -9.76 -3.79 9.99
C GLN A 69 -10.82 -4.04 11.07
N ALA A 70 -10.44 -4.63 12.21
CA ALA A 70 -11.33 -4.83 13.35
C ALA A 70 -11.80 -3.49 13.95
N GLU A 71 -10.92 -2.50 14.11
CA GLU A 71 -11.27 -1.14 14.56
C GLU A 71 -12.28 -0.48 13.63
N VAL A 72 -12.11 -0.65 12.32
CA VAL A 72 -13.06 -0.13 11.32
C VAL A 72 -14.44 -0.78 11.48
N ARG A 73 -14.51 -2.10 11.72
CA ARG A 73 -15.79 -2.81 11.98
C ARG A 73 -16.39 -2.42 13.33
N ALA A 74 -15.58 -2.02 14.30
CA ALA A 74 -16.04 -1.55 15.61
C ALA A 74 -16.46 -0.06 15.62
N SER A 75 -16.17 0.68 14.54
CA SER A 75 -16.52 2.10 14.43
C SER A 75 -18.02 2.34 14.28
N ASP A 76 -18.46 3.57 14.61
CA ASP A 76 -19.84 4.01 14.48
C ASP A 76 -20.26 4.07 12.98
N PRO A 77 -21.24 3.26 12.54
CA PRO A 77 -21.72 3.27 11.15
C PRO A 77 -22.24 4.63 10.69
N ALA A 78 -22.72 5.48 11.61
CA ALA A 78 -23.19 6.84 11.28
C ALA A 78 -22.03 7.78 10.89
N ARG A 79 -20.80 7.48 11.34
CA ARG A 79 -19.59 8.27 11.05
C ARG A 79 -18.76 7.70 9.91
N PHE A 80 -19.00 6.43 9.56
CA PHE A 80 -18.26 5.75 8.50
C PHE A 80 -19.21 5.05 7.51
N PRO A 81 -19.62 5.74 6.42
CA PRO A 81 -20.61 5.21 5.48
C PRO A 81 -20.22 3.87 4.81
N GLN A 82 -18.92 3.55 4.75
CA GLN A 82 -18.45 2.28 4.21
C GLN A 82 -18.41 1.13 5.24
N HIS A 83 -18.82 1.36 6.49
CA HIS A 83 -18.79 0.37 7.58
C HIS A 83 -19.37 -0.99 7.18
N ALA A 84 -20.59 -1.00 6.63
CA ALA A 84 -21.29 -2.21 6.21
C ALA A 84 -20.49 -3.04 5.18
N ARG A 85 -19.72 -2.38 4.32
CA ARG A 85 -18.84 -3.06 3.34
C ARG A 85 -17.72 -3.84 4.04
N PHE A 86 -17.10 -3.24 5.05
CA PHE A 86 -16.00 -3.84 5.80
C PHE A 86 -16.47 -4.96 6.75
N VAL A 87 -17.70 -4.88 7.26
CA VAL A 87 -18.35 -5.99 7.98
C VAL A 87 -18.62 -7.14 7.03
N ALA A 88 -19.26 -6.87 5.89
CA ALA A 88 -19.59 -7.91 4.90
C ALA A 88 -18.33 -8.64 4.40
N MET A 89 -17.23 -7.93 4.14
CA MET A 89 -15.95 -8.56 3.74
C MET A 89 -15.43 -9.55 4.78
N HIS A 90 -15.58 -9.26 6.08
CA HIS A 90 -15.21 -10.18 7.15
C HIS A 90 -16.14 -11.39 7.20
N GLU A 91 -17.46 -11.16 7.20
CA GLU A 91 -18.47 -12.23 7.29
C GLU A 91 -18.42 -13.20 6.09
N THR A 92 -18.05 -12.70 4.92
CA THR A 92 -17.93 -13.50 3.69
C THR A 92 -16.56 -14.16 3.52
N GLY A 93 -15.62 -13.94 4.45
CA GLY A 93 -14.26 -14.48 4.35
C GLY A 93 -13.44 -13.87 3.21
N ALA A 94 -13.76 -12.66 2.77
CA ALA A 94 -13.07 -11.96 1.68
C ALA A 94 -11.77 -11.25 2.11
N LEU A 95 -11.40 -11.35 3.39
CA LEU A 95 -10.17 -10.77 3.92
C LEU A 95 -8.98 -11.69 3.69
N LEU A 96 -7.83 -11.10 3.38
CA LEU A 96 -6.58 -11.85 3.23
C LEU A 96 -5.92 -12.06 4.59
N ALA A 97 -5.34 -13.25 4.79
CA ALA A 97 -4.56 -13.54 5.99
C ALA A 97 -3.24 -12.74 5.98
N PRO A 98 -2.84 -12.11 7.11
CA PRO A 98 -1.62 -11.29 7.17
C PRO A 98 -0.35 -12.01 6.70
N ALA A 99 -0.16 -13.27 7.12
CA ALA A 99 1.01 -14.06 6.74
C ALA A 99 1.06 -14.32 5.22
N ALA A 100 -0.09 -14.59 4.59
CA ALA A 100 -0.17 -14.80 3.15
C ALA A 100 0.15 -13.51 2.37
N VAL A 101 -0.33 -12.37 2.85
CA VAL A 101 -0.02 -11.05 2.25
C VAL A 101 1.46 -10.71 2.41
N ALA A 102 2.04 -10.96 3.59
CA ALA A 102 3.45 -10.74 3.85
C ALA A 102 4.32 -11.59 2.93
N GLN A 103 3.98 -12.87 2.73
CA GLN A 103 4.72 -13.74 1.80
C GLN A 103 4.66 -13.20 0.37
N ARG A 104 3.48 -12.88 -0.15
CA ARG A 104 3.33 -12.32 -1.50
C ARG A 104 4.08 -11.00 -1.68
N LEU A 105 4.08 -10.16 -0.66
CA LEU A 105 4.83 -8.90 -0.66
C LEU A 105 6.33 -9.16 -0.72
N LEU A 106 6.84 -10.09 0.09
CA LEU A 106 8.26 -10.47 0.08
C LEU A 106 8.67 -11.09 -1.26
N ASP A 107 7.84 -11.98 -1.82
CA ASP A 107 8.08 -12.59 -3.13
C ASP A 107 8.20 -11.51 -4.21
N TYR A 108 7.27 -10.54 -4.23
CA TYR A 108 7.34 -9.42 -5.16
C TYR A 108 8.56 -8.52 -4.89
N LEU A 109 8.80 -8.13 -3.64
CA LEU A 109 9.91 -7.27 -3.23
C LEU A 109 11.27 -7.86 -3.60
N LEU A 110 11.42 -9.18 -3.54
CA LEU A 110 12.67 -9.89 -3.86
C LEU A 110 12.78 -10.31 -5.32
N SER A 111 11.69 -10.26 -6.10
CA SER A 111 11.70 -10.56 -7.53
C SER A 111 12.44 -9.51 -8.37
N ASP A 112 12.84 -9.88 -9.58
CA ASP A 112 13.40 -8.95 -10.57
C ASP A 112 12.36 -7.96 -11.13
N ALA A 113 11.06 -8.27 -10.97
CA ALA A 113 9.95 -7.41 -11.39
C ALA A 113 9.70 -6.23 -10.43
N PHE A 114 10.32 -6.23 -9.25
CA PHE A 114 10.14 -5.15 -8.28
C PHE A 114 10.54 -3.79 -8.87
N GLY A 115 9.67 -2.80 -8.70
CA GLY A 115 9.90 -1.43 -9.17
C GLY A 115 9.65 -1.22 -10.67
N ALA A 116 9.16 -2.23 -11.41
CA ALA A 116 8.72 -2.06 -12.80
C ALA A 116 7.56 -1.06 -12.92
N GLN A 117 6.73 -0.96 -11.88
CA GLN A 117 5.74 0.09 -11.71
C GLN A 117 5.95 0.79 -10.36
N PRO A 118 5.91 2.13 -10.32
CA PRO A 118 6.10 2.87 -9.07
C PRO A 118 4.91 2.74 -8.11
N VAL A 119 3.75 2.35 -8.61
CA VAL A 119 2.53 2.10 -7.83
C VAL A 119 1.89 0.83 -8.36
N ALA A 120 1.58 -0.12 -7.48
CA ALA A 120 0.98 -1.39 -7.85
C ALA A 120 -0.03 -1.87 -6.80
N ASP A 121 -0.91 -2.77 -7.19
CA ASP A 121 -1.81 -3.49 -6.29
C ASP A 121 -1.40 -4.95 -6.24
N LEU A 122 -1.15 -5.48 -5.04
CA LEU A 122 -0.71 -6.85 -4.85
C LEU A 122 -1.72 -7.87 -5.40
N ARG A 123 -2.99 -7.51 -5.57
CA ARG A 123 -4.01 -8.40 -6.17
C ARG A 123 -3.86 -8.57 -7.68
N GLU A 124 -3.12 -7.68 -8.34
CA GLU A 124 -2.86 -7.67 -9.78
C GLU A 124 -1.46 -8.22 -10.13
N LEU A 125 -0.70 -8.63 -9.10
CA LEU A 125 0.66 -9.18 -9.20
C LEU A 125 0.68 -10.70 -8.96
#